data_AF-A0A819HFG9-F1
#
_entry.id   AF-A0A819HFG9-F1
#
_cell.length_a   1.000
_cell.length_b   1.000
_cell.length_c   1.000
_cell.angle_alpha   90.00
_cell.angle_beta   90.00
_cell.angle_gamma   90.00
#
_symmetry.space_group_name_H-M   'P 1'
#
loop_
_entity.id
_entity.type
_entity.pdbx_description
1 polymer ?
#
loop_
_entity_poly.entity_id
_entity_poly.type
_entity_poly.pdbx_seq_one_letter_code
_entity_poly.pdbx_strand_id
1 'polypeptide(L)'
;TVAPGSSVILIGTHHDQIVKLKNYRQLSENFQSIIYKRFIDTSQSEKLGYPKVLESIEISSKTGYNIKQLCTLIYDISGQLLVPNIKDQNIFQQRIPAKYIYLEDALEEYRLNKKISMLNDKEYQELIKEISQQKNHIQFRDYIELQQATKWLHENGKLNRNN
;
A
#
# COMPACT_ATOMS: atom_id res chain seq x y z
N THR A 1 7.17 10.49 3.79
CA THR A 1 8.21 10.13 2.80
C THR A 1 7.54 9.99 1.45
N VAL A 2 7.91 10.79 0.46
CA VAL A 2 7.44 10.59 -0.92
C VAL A 2 8.20 9.37 -1.45
N ALA A 3 7.49 8.32 -1.83
CA ALA A 3 8.10 7.09 -2.35
C ALA A 3 8.42 7.30 -3.85
N PRO A 4 9.70 7.46 -4.24
CA PRO A 4 10.07 7.69 -5.64
C PRO A 4 9.60 6.53 -6.52
N GLY A 5 9.06 6.83 -7.71
CA GLY A 5 8.57 5.81 -8.64
C GLY A 5 7.23 5.16 -8.26
N SER A 6 6.55 5.64 -7.22
CA SER A 6 5.23 5.12 -6.86
C SER A 6 4.18 5.48 -7.91
N SER A 7 3.35 4.50 -8.23
CA SER A 7 2.18 4.67 -9.08
C SER A 7 1.06 5.39 -8.32
N VAL A 8 0.39 6.32 -8.98
CA VAL A 8 -0.66 7.17 -8.37
C VAL A 8 -1.93 7.15 -9.22
N ILE A 9 -3.07 7.18 -8.56
CA ILE A 9 -4.39 7.41 -9.16
C ILE A 9 -4.88 8.77 -8.69
N LEU A 10 -5.31 9.63 -9.61
CA LEU A 10 -5.94 10.91 -9.28
C LEU A 10 -7.43 10.70 -9.02
N ILE A 11 -7.91 11.21 -7.89
CA ILE A 11 -9.31 11.06 -7.48
C ILE A 11 -9.96 12.44 -7.40
N GLY A 12 -10.81 12.76 -8.36
CA GLY A 12 -11.68 13.93 -8.31
C GLY A 12 -12.85 13.67 -7.36
N THR A 13 -12.93 14.39 -6.25
CA THR A 13 -13.99 14.18 -5.24
C THR A 13 -15.15 15.16 -5.42
N HIS A 14 -16.23 14.96 -4.67
CA HIS A 14 -17.38 15.86 -4.63
C HIS A 14 -18.10 16.04 -5.97
N HIS A 15 -18.12 14.99 -6.81
CA HIS A 15 -18.83 15.00 -8.09
C HIS A 15 -20.28 15.50 -7.96
N ASP A 16 -20.97 15.15 -6.87
CA ASP A 16 -22.35 15.57 -6.57
C ASP A 16 -22.53 17.09 -6.40
N GLN A 17 -21.46 17.83 -6.10
CA GLN A 17 -21.47 19.29 -6.01
C GLN A 17 -21.09 19.92 -7.35
N ILE A 18 -20.05 19.40 -7.99
CA ILE A 18 -19.50 19.97 -9.22
C ILE A 18 -20.47 19.82 -10.40
N VAL A 19 -21.23 18.72 -10.46
CA VAL A 19 -22.24 18.48 -11.51
C VAL A 19 -23.33 19.55 -11.56
N LYS A 20 -23.50 20.34 -10.48
CA LYS A 20 -24.47 21.46 -10.42
C LYS A 20 -24.01 22.69 -11.20
N LEU A 21 -22.73 22.76 -11.59
CA LEU A 21 -22.19 23.85 -12.40
C LEU A 21 -22.71 23.74 -13.84
N LYS A 22 -23.16 24.87 -14.41
CA LYS A 22 -23.73 24.91 -15.78
C LYS A 22 -22.78 24.39 -16.85
N ASN A 23 -21.47 24.54 -16.66
CA ASN A 23 -20.42 24.16 -17.59
C ASN A 23 -19.62 22.93 -17.14
N TYR A 24 -20.13 22.13 -16.20
CA TYR A 24 -19.42 20.99 -15.63
C TYR A 24 -18.83 20.05 -16.69
N ARG A 25 -19.61 19.63 -17.70
CA ARG A 25 -19.14 18.68 -18.72
C ARG A 25 -17.89 19.19 -19.44
N GLN A 26 -17.94 20.43 -19.92
CA GLN A 26 -16.81 21.06 -20.60
C GLN A 26 -15.61 21.22 -19.67
N LEU A 27 -15.83 21.58 -18.39
CA LEU A 27 -14.76 21.68 -17.41
C LEU A 27 -14.11 20.32 -17.14
N SER A 28 -14.92 19.28 -16.90
CA SER A 28 -14.44 17.91 -16.64
C SER A 28 -13.62 17.41 -17.84
N GLU A 29 -14.14 17.48 -19.07
CA GLU A 29 -13.42 17.08 -20.27
C GLU A 29 -12.10 17.83 -20.45
N ASN A 30 -12.10 19.15 -20.22
CA ASN A 30 -10.89 19.97 -20.27
C ASN A 30 -9.87 19.56 -19.21
N PHE A 31 -10.28 19.35 -17.96
CA PHE A 31 -9.39 18.95 -16.88
C PHE A 31 -8.84 17.53 -17.11
N GLN A 32 -9.68 16.57 -17.52
CA GLN A 32 -9.22 15.22 -17.87
C GLN A 32 -8.19 15.27 -19.01
N SER A 33 -8.43 16.10 -20.03
CA SER A 33 -7.47 16.32 -21.12
C SER A 33 -6.15 16.90 -20.65
N ILE A 34 -6.17 17.86 -19.71
CA ILE A 34 -4.97 18.45 -19.11
C ILE A 34 -4.22 17.41 -18.28
N ILE A 35 -4.95 16.64 -17.46
CA ILE A 35 -4.37 15.59 -16.62
C ILE A 35 -3.68 14.55 -17.48
N TYR A 36 -4.37 14.05 -18.50
CA TYR A 36 -3.83 13.05 -19.41
C TYR A 36 -2.54 13.54 -20.07
N LYS A 37 -2.58 14.72 -20.70
CA LYS A 37 -1.42 15.29 -21.42
C LYS A 37 -0.23 15.61 -20.52
N ARG A 38 -0.47 16.03 -19.27
CA ARG A 38 0.60 16.47 -18.37
C ARG A 38 1.18 15.34 -17.55
N PHE A 39 0.37 14.37 -17.15
CA PHE A 39 0.75 13.38 -16.14
C PHE A 39 0.71 11.93 -16.62
N ILE A 40 -0.18 11.57 -17.56
CA ILE A 40 -0.37 10.18 -17.99
C ILE A 40 0.43 9.88 -19.26
N ASP A 41 0.29 10.71 -20.29
CA ASP A 41 0.97 10.56 -21.60
C ASP A 41 2.44 11.01 -21.58
N THR A 42 2.93 11.48 -20.43
CA THR A 42 4.29 11.99 -20.28
C THR A 42 5.26 10.83 -20.06
N SER A 43 5.95 10.43 -21.13
CA SER A 43 7.01 9.40 -21.12
C SER A 43 8.24 9.72 -20.24
N GLN A 44 8.32 10.93 -19.66
CA GLN A 44 9.42 11.40 -18.81
C GLN A 44 8.97 11.93 -17.44
N SER A 45 7.80 11.51 -16.92
CA SER A 45 7.29 11.94 -15.61
C SER A 45 8.30 11.72 -14.48
N GLU A 46 9.04 10.61 -14.53
CA GLU A 46 10.12 10.28 -13.58
C GLU A 46 11.29 11.28 -13.61
N LYS A 47 11.67 11.78 -14.79
CA LYS A 47 12.76 12.78 -14.93
C LYS A 47 12.37 14.15 -14.39
N LEU A 48 11.07 14.44 -14.35
CA LEU A 48 10.51 15.67 -13.81
C LEU A 48 10.22 15.58 -12.31
N GLY A 49 10.48 14.42 -11.68
CA GLY A 49 10.21 14.19 -10.26
C GLY A 49 8.73 14.05 -9.93
N TYR A 50 7.86 13.90 -10.92
CA TYR A 50 6.43 13.66 -10.69
C TYR A 50 6.16 12.18 -10.43
N PRO A 51 5.16 11.86 -9.60
CA PRO A 51 4.69 10.48 -9.50
C PRO A 51 4.13 10.00 -10.84
N LYS A 52 4.22 8.69 -11.08
CA LYS A 52 3.65 8.08 -12.28
C LYS A 52 2.14 7.99 -12.12
N VAL A 53 1.41 8.93 -12.70
CA VAL A 53 -0.06 8.90 -12.70
C VAL A 53 -0.53 7.86 -13.71
N LEU A 54 -1.25 6.85 -13.22
CA LEU A 54 -1.78 5.76 -14.04
C LEU A 54 -3.17 6.05 -14.55
N GLU A 55 -4.02 6.65 -13.71
CA GLU A 55 -5.38 7.02 -14.09
C GLU A 55 -5.96 8.17 -13.26
N SER A 56 -7.09 8.71 -13.70
CA SER A 56 -7.91 9.74 -13.08
C SER A 56 -9.39 9.32 -13.07
N ILE A 57 -10.05 9.43 -11.92
CA ILE A 57 -11.47 9.09 -11.79
C ILE A 57 -12.20 10.11 -10.91
N GLU A 58 -13.41 10.50 -11.31
CA GLU A 58 -14.29 11.35 -10.52
C GLU A 58 -15.27 10.49 -9.71
N ILE A 59 -15.44 10.81 -8.43
CA ILE A 59 -16.27 10.07 -7.48
C ILE A 59 -17.16 11.00 -6.64
N SER A 60 -18.21 10.42 -6.06
CA SER A 60 -18.89 11.02 -4.90
C SER A 60 -19.16 9.96 -3.84
N SER A 61 -18.57 10.14 -2.66
CA SER A 61 -18.85 9.31 -1.49
C SER A 61 -20.27 9.51 -0.97
N LYS A 62 -20.95 10.61 -1.33
CA LYS A 62 -22.32 10.92 -0.91
C LYS A 62 -23.36 10.18 -1.74
N THR A 63 -23.19 10.15 -3.06
CA THR A 63 -24.15 9.51 -3.97
C THR A 63 -23.73 8.10 -4.36
N GLY A 64 -22.51 7.69 -4.03
CA GLY A 64 -21.91 6.43 -4.48
C GLY A 64 -21.41 6.46 -5.93
N TYR A 65 -21.40 7.65 -6.57
CA TYR A 65 -20.94 7.81 -7.95
C TYR A 65 -19.51 7.28 -8.12
N ASN A 66 -19.34 6.34 -9.06
CA ASN A 66 -18.08 5.68 -9.43
C ASN A 66 -17.30 4.98 -8.31
N ILE A 67 -17.86 4.81 -7.11
CA ILE A 67 -17.16 4.11 -6.02
C ILE A 67 -16.82 2.65 -6.40
N LYS A 68 -17.74 1.93 -7.05
CA LYS A 68 -17.47 0.57 -7.53
C LYS A 68 -16.35 0.53 -8.57
N GLN A 69 -16.36 1.47 -9.51
CA GLN A 69 -15.32 1.58 -10.54
C GLN A 69 -13.96 1.91 -9.91
N LEU A 70 -13.92 2.78 -8.91
CA LEU A 70 -12.70 3.05 -8.14
C LEU A 70 -12.17 1.78 -7.46
N CYS A 71 -13.02 0.96 -6.85
CA CYS A 71 -12.61 -0.32 -6.26
C CYS A 71 -12.00 -1.26 -7.31
N THR A 72 -12.65 -1.41 -8.47
CA THR A 72 -12.12 -2.23 -9.57
C THR A 72 -10.79 -1.68 -10.07
N LEU A 73 -10.68 -0.37 -10.27
CA LEU A 73 -9.45 0.29 -10.70
C LEU A 73 -8.29 0.05 -9.73
N ILE A 74 -8.54 0.18 -8.42
CA ILE A 74 -7.54 -0.11 -7.39
C ILE A 74 -7.09 -1.57 -7.46
N TYR A 75 -8.04 -2.50 -7.59
CA TYR A 75 -7.75 -3.92 -7.70
C TYR A 75 -6.88 -4.22 -8.93
N ASP A 76 -7.28 -3.73 -10.11
CA ASP A 76 -6.58 -3.97 -11.36
C ASP A 76 -5.17 -3.36 -11.35
N ILE A 77 -5.02 -2.13 -10.86
CA ILE A 77 -3.72 -1.46 -10.75
C ILE A 77 -2.82 -2.19 -9.75
N SER A 78 -3.34 -2.53 -8.57
CA SER A 78 -2.59 -3.31 -7.59
C SER A 78 -2.12 -4.64 -8.17
N GLY A 79 -2.97 -5.26 -9.00
CA GLY A 79 -2.72 -6.49 -9.73
C GLY A 79 -1.69 -6.37 -10.84
N GLN A 80 -1.19 -5.17 -11.15
CA GLN A 80 -0.12 -4.92 -12.12
C GLN A 80 1.17 -4.43 -11.45
N LEU A 81 1.14 -4.16 -10.14
CA LEU A 81 2.31 -3.67 -9.42
C LEU A 81 3.39 -4.76 -9.36
N LEU A 82 4.60 -4.36 -9.73
CA LEU A 82 5.78 -5.21 -9.72
C LEU A 82 6.57 -5.02 -8.43
N VAL A 83 7.25 -6.08 -8.04
CA VAL A 83 8.18 -6.06 -6.91
C VAL A 83 9.38 -5.18 -7.26
N PRO A 84 9.78 -4.24 -6.40
CA PRO A 84 11.00 -3.46 -6.61
C PRO A 84 12.22 -4.38 -6.79
N ASN A 85 13.02 -4.11 -7.82
CA ASN A 85 14.26 -4.84 -8.15
C ASN A 85 14.09 -6.31 -8.60
N ILE A 86 12.86 -6.82 -8.76
CA ILE A 86 12.62 -8.14 -9.36
C ILE A 86 11.85 -7.96 -10.66
N LYS A 87 12.45 -8.39 -11.77
CA LYS A 87 11.83 -8.30 -13.09
C LYS A 87 10.57 -9.17 -13.15
N ASP A 88 9.49 -8.58 -13.66
CA ASP A 88 8.25 -9.25 -14.06
C ASP A 88 7.57 -10.09 -12.95
N GLN A 89 7.90 -9.84 -11.68
CA GLN A 89 7.22 -10.47 -10.55
C GLN A 89 6.16 -9.53 -9.98
N ASN A 90 4.92 -9.98 -10.00
CA ASN A 90 3.81 -9.29 -9.37
C ASN A 90 3.90 -9.37 -7.83
N ILE A 91 3.53 -8.29 -7.14
CA ILE A 91 3.51 -8.28 -5.67
C ILE A 91 2.61 -9.39 -5.11
N PHE A 92 1.45 -9.66 -5.70
CA PHE A 92 0.56 -10.73 -5.26
C PHE A 92 1.10 -12.15 -5.47
N GLN A 93 2.09 -12.32 -6.34
CA GLN A 93 2.69 -13.63 -6.62
C GLN A 93 3.92 -13.92 -5.74
N GLN A 94 4.32 -13.00 -4.88
CA GLN A 94 5.43 -13.23 -3.96
C GLN A 94 5.10 -14.36 -3.00
N ARG A 95 5.96 -15.38 -2.96
CA ARG A 95 5.87 -16.43 -1.95
C ARG A 95 6.43 -15.89 -0.64
N ILE A 96 5.61 -15.90 0.39
CA ILE A 96 5.98 -15.45 1.73
C ILE A 96 6.12 -16.71 2.60
N PRO A 97 7.25 -16.88 3.32
CA PRO A 97 7.39 -17.99 4.25
C PRO A 97 6.26 -17.97 5.29
N ALA A 98 5.60 -19.11 5.52
CA ALA A 98 4.49 -19.20 6.48
C ALA A 98 4.85 -18.66 7.87
N LYS A 99 6.12 -18.86 8.31
CA LYS A 99 6.64 -18.34 9.58
C LYS A 99 6.53 -16.81 9.71
N TYR A 100 6.58 -16.07 8.61
CA TYR A 100 6.51 -14.61 8.64
C TYR A 100 5.08 -14.15 8.87
N ILE A 101 4.12 -14.84 8.25
CA ILE A 101 2.68 -14.64 8.50
C ILE A 101 2.34 -14.97 9.94
N TYR A 102 2.82 -16.10 10.47
CA TYR A 102 2.58 -16.44 11.88
C TYR A 102 3.17 -15.40 12.84
N LEU A 103 4.32 -14.80 12.51
CA LEU A 103 4.90 -13.73 13.30
C LEU A 103 4.04 -12.45 13.24
N GLU A 104 3.46 -12.15 12.07
CA GLU A 104 2.50 -11.06 11.91
C GLU A 104 1.26 -11.25 12.78
N ASP A 105 0.66 -12.45 12.74
CA ASP A 105 -0.52 -12.79 13.54
C ASP A 105 -0.21 -12.66 15.03
N ALA A 106 0.92 -13.20 15.49
CA ALA A 106 1.36 -13.09 16.87
C ALA A 106 1.61 -11.63 17.30
N LEU A 107 2.13 -10.80 16.39
CA LEU A 107 2.29 -9.36 16.60
C LEU A 107 0.95 -8.65 16.78
N GLU A 108 -0.03 -8.96 15.93
CA GLU A 108 -1.37 -8.37 16.03
C GLU A 108 -2.08 -8.80 17.32
N GLU A 109 -2.00 -10.08 17.68
CA GLU A 109 -2.55 -10.60 18.94
C GLU A 109 -1.91 -9.91 20.16
N TYR A 110 -0.58 -9.78 20.16
CA TYR A 110 0.14 -9.11 21.24
C TYR A 110 -0.27 -7.63 21.38
N ARG A 111 -0.47 -6.92 20.25
CA ARG A 111 -0.96 -5.54 20.24
C ARG A 111 -2.36 -5.42 20.83
N LEU A 112 -3.26 -6.32 20.44
CA LEU A 112 -4.63 -6.36 20.94
C LEU A 112 -4.67 -6.63 22.44
N ASN A 113 -3.89 -7.61 22.90
CA ASN A 113 -3.82 -7.99 24.31
C ASN A 113 -3.23 -6.88 25.20
N LYS A 114 -2.16 -6.22 24.75
CA LYS A 114 -1.55 -5.10 25.49
C LYS A 114 -2.19 -3.74 25.23
N LYS A 115 -3.14 -3.64 24.29
CA LYS A 115 -3.76 -2.38 23.83
C LYS A 115 -2.73 -1.34 23.38
N ILE A 116 -1.70 -1.77 22.67
CA ILE A 116 -0.62 -0.92 22.14
C ILE A 116 -0.73 -0.81 20.61
N SER A 117 -0.46 0.39 20.05
CA SER A 117 -0.49 0.58 18.60
C SER A 117 0.85 0.26 17.91
N MET A 118 1.96 0.40 18.64
CA MET A 118 3.31 0.14 18.15
C MET A 118 4.10 -0.61 19.22
N LEU A 119 4.98 -1.53 18.77
CA LEU A 119 5.92 -2.21 19.65
C LEU A 119 7.23 -1.46 19.64
N ASN A 120 7.80 -1.23 20.83
CA ASN A 120 9.20 -0.85 20.96
C ASN A 120 10.12 -2.09 20.92
N ASP A 121 11.44 -1.88 20.89
CA ASP A 121 12.42 -2.97 20.82
C ASP A 121 12.28 -3.97 21.98
N LYS A 122 11.99 -3.51 23.20
CA LYS A 122 11.88 -4.40 24.36
C LYS A 122 10.65 -5.29 24.26
N GLU A 123 9.50 -4.72 23.92
CA GLU A 123 8.25 -5.45 23.70
C GLU A 123 8.38 -6.47 22.57
N TYR A 124 9.08 -6.11 21.49
CA TYR A 124 9.35 -7.03 20.40
C TYR A 124 10.24 -8.21 20.85
N GLN A 125 11.29 -7.94 21.63
CA GLN A 125 12.15 -9.00 22.18
C GLN A 125 11.39 -9.91 23.15
N GLU A 126 10.47 -9.36 23.96
CA GLU A 126 9.57 -10.14 24.81
C GLU A 126 8.68 -11.06 23.98
N LEU A 127 8.01 -10.52 22.95
CA LEU A 127 7.17 -11.30 22.04
C LEU A 127 7.95 -12.45 21.38
N ILE A 128 9.15 -12.19 20.85
CA ILE A 128 9.97 -13.24 20.23
C ILE A 128 10.34 -14.34 21.23
N LYS A 129 10.61 -13.98 22.50
CA LYS A 129 10.87 -14.98 23.56
C LYS A 129 9.63 -15.82 23.85
N GLU A 130 8.46 -15.19 23.97
CA GLU A 130 7.18 -15.88 24.20
C GLU A 130 6.88 -16.86 23.06
N ILE A 131 7.00 -16.41 21.81
CA ILE A 131 6.82 -17.24 20.62
C ILE A 131 7.79 -18.43 20.61
N SER A 132 9.07 -18.20 20.92
CA SER A 132 10.10 -19.25 20.94
C SER A 132 9.87 -20.30 22.03
N GLN A 133 9.22 -19.92 23.15
CA GLN A 133 8.87 -20.84 24.24
C GLN A 133 7.62 -21.67 23.94
N GLN A 134 6.72 -21.17 23.09
CA GLN A 134 5.56 -21.93 22.63
C GLN A 134 6.01 -23.03 21.65
N LYS A 135 6.15 -24.25 22.17
CA LYS A 135 6.74 -25.42 21.49
C LYS A 135 6.20 -25.78 20.10
N ASN A 136 5.10 -25.20 19.63
CA ASN A 136 4.36 -25.70 18.47
C ASN A 136 4.23 -24.77 17.26
N HIS A 137 4.66 -23.50 17.28
CA HIS A 137 4.23 -22.60 16.20
C HIS A 137 5.31 -21.86 15.40
N ILE A 138 6.44 -21.41 15.97
CA ILE A 138 7.47 -20.72 15.16
C ILE A 138 8.87 -20.94 15.73
N GLN A 139 9.71 -21.67 15.00
CA GLN A 139 11.16 -21.66 15.22
C GLN A 139 11.86 -21.06 14.00
N PHE A 140 12.46 -19.89 14.20
CA PHE A 140 13.44 -19.34 13.28
C PHE A 140 14.72 -20.18 13.39
N ARG A 141 15.30 -20.55 12.26
CA ARG A 141 16.53 -21.33 12.12
C ARG A 141 17.69 -20.63 12.81
N ASP A 142 17.78 -19.32 12.64
CA ASP A 142 18.85 -18.48 13.12
C ASP A 142 18.39 -17.02 13.28
N TYR A 143 19.27 -16.19 13.84
CA TYR A 143 19.03 -14.75 13.99
C TYR A 143 18.83 -14.04 12.64
N ILE A 144 19.42 -14.56 11.56
CA ILE A 144 19.33 -13.97 10.22
C ILE A 144 17.92 -14.13 9.66
N GLU A 145 17.30 -15.32 9.77
CA GLU A 145 15.92 -15.58 9.34
C GLU A 145 14.94 -14.69 10.12
N LEU A 146 15.16 -14.52 11.43
CA LEU A 146 14.37 -13.61 12.25
C LEU A 146 14.52 -12.14 11.81
N GLN A 147 15.74 -11.69 11.50
CA GLN A 147 15.96 -10.34 10.99
C GLN A 147 15.27 -10.12 9.64
N GLN A 148 15.30 -11.11 8.74
CA GLN A 148 14.59 -11.05 7.46
C GLN A 148 13.07 -10.96 7.66
N ALA A 149 12.50 -11.74 8.59
CA ALA A 149 11.08 -11.65 8.96
C ALA A 149 10.71 -10.27 9.52
N THR A 150 11.56 -9.76 10.41
CA THR A 150 11.40 -8.42 11.02
C THR A 150 11.44 -7.32 9.94
N LYS A 151 12.37 -7.43 8.99
CA LYS A 151 12.50 -6.48 7.88
C LYS A 151 11.28 -6.53 6.97
N TRP A 152 10.79 -7.73 6.64
CA TRP A 152 9.58 -7.90 5.85
C TRP A 152 8.36 -7.24 6.52
N LEU A 153 8.18 -7.43 7.83
CA LEU A 153 7.12 -6.74 8.59
C LEU A 153 7.27 -5.22 8.56
N HIS A 154 8.50 -4.72 8.63
CA HIS A 154 8.77 -3.29 8.54
C HIS A 154 8.44 -2.71 7.16
N GLU A 155 8.87 -3.38 6.09
CA GLU A 155 8.60 -2.98 4.70
C GLU A 155 7.09 -2.98 4.38
N ASN A 156 6.32 -3.85 5.04
CA ASN A 156 4.86 -3.90 4.91
C ASN A 156 4.12 -2.96 5.88
N GLY A 157 4.84 -2.12 6.64
CA GLY A 157 4.25 -1.17 7.59
C GLY A 157 3.62 -1.83 8.83
N LYS A 158 3.89 -3.11 9.05
CA LYS A 158 3.41 -3.88 10.22
C LYS A 158 4.28 -3.66 11.44
N LEU A 159 5.53 -3.24 11.28
CA LEU A 159 6.45 -2.91 12.38
C LEU A 159 7.19 -1.59 12.11
N ASN A 160 7.18 -0.66 13.07
CA ASN A 160 8.02 0.54 12.99
C ASN A 160 9.25 0.35 13.86
N ARG A 161 10.32 -0.16 13.27
CA ARG A 161 11.63 -0.26 13.91
C ARG A 161 12.57 0.72 13.22
N ASN A 162 13.14 1.65 13.98
CA ASN A 162 14.21 2.48 13.45
C ASN A 162 15.44 1.57 13.32
N ASN A 163 15.88 1.31 12.09
CA ASN A 163 17.15 0.62 11.82
C ASN A 163 18.32 1.43 12.35
#